data_AF-A0A8T5KYA4-F1
#
_entry.id   AF-A0A8T5KYA4-F1
#
_cell.length_a   1.000
_cell.length_b   1.000
_cell.length_c   1.000
_cell.angle_alpha   90.00
_cell.angle_beta   90.00
_cell.angle_gamma   90.00
#
_symmetry.space_group_name_H-M   'P 1'
#
loop_
_entity.id
_entity.type
_entity.pdbx_description
1 polymer ?
#
loop_
_entity_poly.entity_id
_entity_poly.type
_entity_poly.pdbx_seq_one_letter_code
_entity_poly.pdbx_strand_id
1 'polypeptide(L)'
;MSTPVPGELYRHYKGGKYLVIAVSRNSDYPQDRSKKIVIYKQVYRGKNYPEEETWHRSLEEFCGYKTFQKNMNYKNKKFKAGEKVKRFTLLGTIQ
;
A
#
# COMPACT_ATOMS: atom_id res chain seq x y z
N MET A 1 0.63 -9.80 -11.66
CA MET A 1 0.64 -9.42 -10.23
C MET A 1 -0.72 -9.79 -9.65
N SER A 2 -0.78 -10.44 -8.49
CA SER A 2 -2.06 -10.78 -7.84
C SER A 2 -2.74 -9.52 -7.30
N THR A 3 -4.08 -9.49 -7.37
CA THR A 3 -4.89 -8.44 -6.74
C THR A 3 -4.96 -8.73 -5.25
N PRO A 4 -4.74 -7.75 -4.37
CA PRO A 4 -4.89 -7.95 -2.93
C PRO A 4 -6.34 -8.30 -2.59
N VAL A 5 -6.52 -9.06 -1.52
CA VAL A 5 -7.82 -9.55 -1.04
C VAL A 5 -8.13 -8.91 0.30
N PRO A 6 -9.41 -8.56 0.59
CA PRO A 6 -9.82 -8.17 1.93
C PRO A 6 -9.31 -9.14 3.01
N GLY A 7 -8.79 -8.62 4.12
CA GLY A 7 -8.19 -9.42 5.19
C GLY A 7 -6.69 -9.66 5.05
N GLU A 8 -6.08 -9.37 3.90
CA GLU A 8 -4.63 -9.45 3.74
C GLU A 8 -3.90 -8.30 4.44
N LEU A 9 -2.84 -8.65 5.18
CA LEU A 9 -1.98 -7.72 5.89
C LEU A 9 -0.71 -7.45 5.09
N TYR A 10 -0.41 -6.17 4.88
CA TYR A 10 0.75 -5.71 4.13
C TYR A 10 1.67 -4.82 4.97
N ARG A 11 2.96 -4.86 4.67
CA ARG A 11 3.97 -3.93 5.18
C ARG A 11 4.39 -2.97 4.08
N HIS A 12 4.20 -1.67 4.32
CA HIS A 12 4.73 -0.63 3.45
C HIS A 12 6.26 -0.57 3.56
N TYR A 13 6.97 -0.14 2.51
CA TYR A 13 8.44 -0.04 2.54
C TYR A 13 8.97 0.86 3.69
N LYS A 14 8.17 1.85 4.11
CA LYS A 14 8.42 2.71 5.28
C LYS A 14 8.18 2.02 6.65
N GLY A 15 7.69 0.78 6.67
CA GLY A 15 7.53 -0.03 7.88
C GLY A 15 6.13 -0.07 8.48
N GLY A 16 5.23 0.84 8.09
CA GLY A 16 3.82 0.80 8.52
C GLY A 16 3.13 -0.49 8.07
N LYS A 17 2.27 -1.04 8.93
CA LYS A 17 1.45 -2.22 8.65
C LYS A 17 0.03 -1.80 8.31
N TYR A 18 -0.55 -2.41 7.29
CA TYR A 18 -1.85 -2.05 6.75
C TYR A 18 -2.67 -3.28 6.41
N LEU A 19 -3.95 -3.26 6.76
CA LEU A 19 -4.92 -4.29 6.44
C LEU A 19 -5.73 -3.86 5.21
N VAL A 20 -5.82 -4.70 4.19
CA VAL A 20 -6.69 -4.46 3.04
C VAL A 20 -8.14 -4.68 3.47
N ILE A 21 -8.98 -3.67 3.24
CA ILE A 21 -10.40 -3.69 3.56
C ILE A 21 -11.21 -4.08 2.32
N ALA A 22 -10.88 -3.48 1.17
CA ALA A 22 -11.61 -3.69 -0.07
C ALA A 22 -10.74 -3.40 -1.30
N VAL A 23 -11.14 -3.98 -2.43
CA VAL A 23 -10.71 -3.53 -3.76
C VAL A 23 -11.94 -3.08 -4.52
N SER A 24 -12.06 -1.78 -4.76
CA SER A 24 -13.20 -1.18 -5.45
C SER A 24 -12.92 -0.94 -6.93
N ARG A 25 -13.99 -0.77 -7.71
CA ARG A 25 -13.95 -0.38 -9.12
C ARG A 25 -14.58 1.00 -9.26
N ASN A 26 -14.12 1.77 -10.25
CA ASN A 26 -14.77 3.01 -10.64
C ASN A 26 -16.10 2.68 -11.36
N SER A 27 -17.21 3.27 -10.93
CA SER A 27 -18.55 3.02 -11.50
C SER A 27 -18.73 3.58 -12.90
N ASP A 28 -18.03 4.66 -13.26
CA ASP A 28 -18.08 5.28 -14.59
C ASP A 28 -17.29 4.44 -15.60
N TYR A 29 -16.28 3.70 -15.12
CA TYR A 29 -15.41 2.84 -15.94
C TYR A 29 -15.27 1.43 -15.32
N PRO A 30 -16.37 0.66 -15.17
CA PRO A 30 -16.37 -0.58 -14.38
C PRO A 30 -15.55 -1.71 -15.01
N GLN A 31 -15.28 -1.61 -16.32
CA GLN A 31 -14.46 -2.55 -17.07
C GLN A 31 -12.97 -2.16 -17.10
N ASP A 32 -12.62 -0.90 -16.80
CA ASP A 32 -11.24 -0.45 -16.79
C ASP A 32 -10.54 -0.92 -15.51
N ARG A 33 -9.83 -2.04 -15.65
CA ARG A 33 -9.08 -2.65 -14.53
C ARG A 33 -7.93 -1.76 -14.03
N SER A 34 -7.46 -0.80 -14.82
CA SER A 34 -6.42 0.15 -14.38
C SER A 34 -6.96 1.14 -13.34
N LYS A 35 -8.28 1.34 -13.30
CA LYS A 35 -8.98 2.23 -12.36
C LYS A 35 -9.38 1.56 -11.05
N LYS A 36 -8.93 0.32 -10.81
CA LYS A 36 -9.16 -0.35 -9.52
C LYS A 36 -8.43 0.38 -8.40
N ILE A 37 -9.11 0.51 -7.26
CA ILE A 37 -8.58 1.17 -6.07
C ILE A 37 -8.51 0.15 -4.94
N VAL A 38 -7.39 0.11 -4.23
CA VAL A 38 -7.21 -0.66 -3.01
C VAL A 38 -7.50 0.27 -1.83
N ILE A 39 -8.44 -0.14 -0.98
CA ILE A 39 -8.81 0.54 0.27
C ILE A 39 -8.20 -0.26 1.42
N TYR A 40 -7.42 0.39 2.28
CA TYR A 40 -6.66 -0.27 3.35
C TYR A 40 -6.57 0.63 4.58
N LYS A 41 -6.58 0.06 5.79
CA LYS A 41 -6.41 0.80 7.05
C LYS A 41 -5.08 0.52 7.72
N GLN A 42 -4.57 1.49 8.47
CA GLN A 42 -3.41 1.23 9.33
C GLN A 42 -3.80 0.35 10.53
N VAL A 43 -2.94 -0.60 10.90
CA VAL A 43 -3.15 -1.49 12.08
C VAL A 43 -2.22 -1.12 13.23
N TYR A 44 -1.87 0.15 13.33
CA TYR A 44 -1.02 0.68 14.39
C TYR A 44 -1.54 2.06 14.80
N ARG A 45 -1.36 2.41 16.07
CA ARG A 45 -1.65 3.76 16.55
C ARG A 45 -0.57 4.72 16.06
N GLY A 46 -0.91 5.56 15.09
CA GLY A 46 -0.04 6.60 14.58
C GLY A 46 0.12 7.75 15.57
N LYS A 47 1.25 8.46 15.53
CA LYS A 47 1.40 9.73 16.27
C LYS A 47 0.61 10.88 15.62
N ASN A 48 0.40 10.81 14.30
CA ASN A 48 -0.11 11.92 13.49
C ASN A 48 -1.49 11.66 12.88
N TYR A 49 -2.03 10.45 13.07
CA TYR A 49 -3.29 10.01 12.46
C TYR A 49 -4.05 9.19 13.50
N PRO A 50 -5.39 9.29 13.56
CA PRO A 50 -6.21 8.48 14.45
C PRO A 50 -6.01 6.99 14.16
N GLU A 51 -6.29 6.17 15.16
CA GLU A 51 -6.24 4.72 15.00
C GLU A 51 -7.19 4.28 13.87
N GLU A 52 -6.79 3.25 13.13
CA GLU A 52 -7.56 2.71 11.99
C GLU A 52 -7.80 3.67 10.80
N GLU A 53 -7.01 4.75 10.68
CA GLU A 53 -7.06 5.64 9.50
C GLU A 53 -7.06 4.84 8.19
N THR A 54 -8.04 5.14 7.33
CA THR A 54 -8.25 4.46 6.06
C THR A 54 -7.64 5.25 4.91
N TRP A 55 -6.95 4.55 4.04
CA TRP A 55 -6.26 5.10 2.89
C TRP A 55 -6.75 4.39 1.63
N HIS A 56 -6.61 5.08 0.50
CA HIS A 56 -6.84 4.47 -0.80
C HIS A 56 -5.65 4.71 -1.73
N ARG A 57 -5.47 3.82 -2.70
CA ARG A 57 -4.44 3.92 -3.72
C ARG A 57 -4.85 3.12 -4.96
N SER A 58 -4.38 3.48 -6.16
CA SER A 58 -4.61 2.62 -7.33
C SER A 58 -3.98 1.24 -7.13
N LEU A 59 -4.59 0.21 -7.72
CA LEU A 59 -4.09 -1.15 -7.68
C LEU A 59 -2.66 -1.25 -8.22
N GLU A 60 -2.38 -0.54 -9.31
CA GLU A 60 -1.06 -0.49 -9.93
C GLU A 60 -0.01 0.06 -8.95
N GLU A 61 -0.27 1.20 -8.32
CA GLU A 61 0.69 1.79 -7.40
C GLU A 61 0.86 0.95 -6.12
N PHE A 62 -0.20 0.30 -5.64
CA PHE A 62 -0.18 -0.55 -4.45
C PHE A 62 0.67 -1.81 -4.68
N CYS A 63 0.43 -2.51 -5.79
CA CYS A 63 1.19 -3.72 -6.15
C CYS A 63 2.58 -3.42 -6.72
N GLY A 64 2.79 -2.19 -7.19
CA GLY A 64 4.00 -1.76 -7.87
C GLY A 64 5.18 -1.44 -6.97
N TYR A 65 6.16 -0.80 -7.60
CA TYR A 65 7.42 -0.41 -6.98
C TYR A 65 7.47 1.12 -6.79
N LYS A 66 8.21 1.56 -5.78
CA LYS A 66 8.63 2.94 -5.62
C LYS A 66 10.07 3.06 -6.12
N THR A 67 10.27 3.90 -7.13
CA THR A 67 11.60 4.37 -7.53
C THR A 67 11.92 5.67 -6.80
N PHE A 68 13.12 5.78 -6.25
CA PHE A 68 13.61 6.99 -5.59
C PHE A 68 14.40 7.86 -6.58
N GLN A 69 14.04 9.13 -6.71
CA GLN A 69 14.76 10.08 -7.58
C GLN A 69 16.01 10.67 -6.90
N LYS A 70 16.04 10.63 -5.56
CA LYS A 70 17.16 11.09 -4.74
C LYS A 70 17.35 10.17 -3.55
N ASN A 71 18.52 10.25 -2.92
CA ASN A 71 18.76 9.55 -1.66
C ASN A 71 17.73 10.00 -0.62
N MET A 72 17.15 9.05 0.10
CA MET A 72 16.13 9.30 1.11
C MET A 72 16.43 8.47 2.35
N ASN A 73 16.41 9.11 3.52
CA ASN A 73 16.49 8.44 4.80
C ASN A 73 15.12 8.43 5.48
N TYR A 74 14.66 7.27 5.94
CA TYR A 74 13.40 7.14 6.68
C TYR A 74 13.53 6.06 7.75
N LYS A 75 13.38 6.44 9.04
CA LYS A 75 13.43 5.52 10.20
C LYS A 75 14.55 4.47 10.08
N ASN A 76 15.80 4.92 10.12
CA ASN A 76 17.03 4.11 10.00
C ASN A 76 17.20 3.33 8.68
N LYS A 77 16.26 3.40 7.74
CA LYS A 77 16.43 2.90 6.38
C LYS A 77 16.99 4.00 5.48
N LYS A 78 17.99 3.65 4.68
CA LYS A 78 18.57 4.50 3.65
C LYS A 78 18.16 3.92 2.30
N PHE A 79 17.55 4.75 1.45
CA PHE A 79 17.18 4.42 0.08
C PHE A 79 18.03 5.25 -0.87
N LYS A 80 18.61 4.63 -1.90
CA LYS A 80 19.47 5.31 -2.87
C LYS A 80 18.66 5.83 -4.07
N ALA A 81 19.14 6.89 -4.70
CA ALA A 81 18.62 7.30 -6.00
C ALA A 81 18.69 6.14 -7.01
N GLY A 82 17.64 5.95 -7.80
CA GLY A 82 17.48 4.84 -8.74
C GLY A 82 17.01 3.52 -8.12
N GLU A 83 17.05 3.38 -6.78
CA GLU A 83 16.60 2.16 -6.11
C GLU A 83 15.10 1.94 -6.31
N LYS A 84 14.72 0.68 -6.60
CA LYS A 84 13.35 0.24 -6.73
C LYS A 84 13.00 -0.67 -5.57
N VAL A 85 11.99 -0.30 -4.78
CA VAL A 85 11.49 -1.12 -3.67
C VAL A 85 10.01 -1.43 -3.88
N LYS A 86 9.59 -2.65 -3.54
CA LYS A 86 8.16 -2.99 -3.58
C LYS A 86 7.42 -2.12 -2.57
N ARG A 87 6.32 -1.49 -3.00
CA ARG A 87 5.64 -0.51 -2.14
C ARG A 87 5.03 -1.19 -0.91
N PHE A 88 4.34 -2.30 -1.14
CA PHE A 88 3.72 -3.13 -0.11
C PHE A 88 4.14 -4.60 -0.27
N THR A 89 4.58 -5.20 0.84
CA THR A 89 4.93 -6.63 0.91
C THR A 89 3.88 -7.35 1.74
N LEU A 90 3.28 -8.40 1.20
CA LEU A 90 2.32 -9.25 1.92
C LEU A 90 3.00 -9.87 3.14
N LEU A 91 2.33 -9.81 4.29
CA LEU A 91 2.74 -10.45 5.54
C LEU A 91 1.93 -11.72 5.83
N GLY A 92 0.71 -11.81 5.29
CA GLY A 92 -0.21 -12.93 5.49
C GLY A 92 -1.66 -12.47 5.42
N THR A 93 -2.59 -13.35 5.81
CA THR A 93 -4.03 -13.08 5.86
C THR A 93 -4.50 -13.25 7.30
N ILE A 94 -5.33 -12.33 7.77
CA ILE A 94 -6.00 -12.46 9.07
C ILE A 94 -7.30 -13.22 8.80
N GLN A 95 -7.44 -14.41 9.41
CA GLN A 95 -8.66 -15.22 9.37
C GLN A 95 -9.69 -14.69 10.37
#